data_AF-D2E346-F1
#
_entry.id   AF-D2E346-F1
#
_cell.length_a   1.000
_cell.length_b   1.000
_cell.length_c   1.000
_cell.angle_alpha   90.00
_cell.angle_beta   90.00
_cell.angle_gamma   90.00
#
_symmetry.space_group_name_H-M   'P 1'
#
loop_
_entity.id
_entity.type
_entity.pdbx_description
1 polymer ?
#
loop_
_entity_poly.entity_id
_entity_poly.type
_entity_poly.pdbx_seq_one_letter_code
_entity_poly.pdbx_strand_id
1 'polypeptide(L)'
;LVLAFAFFLCFIMSTRSYVYLQFVQQWPPTTCRFSGKPSNNRRPLPIFTIHGIWPSNYSNPRMRSNCTGSQFKKILSPRLRSKLERAWPDVESGNDTKFWEDEWNKHGKCSEQTLNQMQYFERSHQMWSSFNITNILEKASIVPNATQTWTYSDILSPIKAATQRIPLLRCKGNPQRQAKSQPKNRGKSQPKSQATTQLLHEVV
;
A
#
# COMPACT_ATOMS: atom_id res chain seq x y z
N LEU A 1 -16.37 29.10 55.81
CA LEU A 1 -17.02 28.62 54.57
C LEU A 1 -15.94 28.54 53.49
N VAL A 2 -15.34 27.37 53.26
CA VAL A 2 -14.26 27.20 52.27
C VAL A 2 -14.88 26.65 50.99
N LEU A 3 -15.01 27.50 49.99
CA LEU A 3 -15.52 27.13 48.66
C LEU A 3 -14.42 26.38 47.91
N ALA A 4 -14.47 25.05 47.93
CA ALA A 4 -13.65 24.20 47.08
C ALA A 4 -14.16 24.29 45.64
N PHE A 5 -13.53 25.14 44.83
CA PHE A 5 -13.74 25.17 43.38
C PHE A 5 -13.09 23.92 42.78
N ALA A 6 -13.87 22.86 42.59
CA ALA A 6 -13.44 21.71 41.82
C ALA A 6 -13.30 22.14 40.35
N PHE A 7 -12.06 22.46 39.95
CA PHE A 7 -11.70 22.58 38.55
C PHE A 7 -11.84 21.20 37.91
N PHE A 8 -13.03 20.94 37.35
CA PHE A 8 -13.24 19.85 36.41
C PHE A 8 -12.45 20.22 35.14
N LEU A 9 -11.15 19.91 35.13
CA LEU A 9 -10.37 19.79 33.91
C LEU A 9 -10.96 18.61 33.14
N CYS A 10 -12.01 18.88 32.37
CA CYS A 10 -12.44 18.03 31.29
C CYS A 10 -11.28 18.02 30.30
N PHE A 11 -10.33 17.10 30.49
CA PHE A 11 -9.38 16.74 29.48
C PHE A 11 -10.21 16.24 28.32
N ILE A 12 -10.50 17.12 27.36
CA ILE A 12 -10.98 16.73 26.04
C ILE A 12 -9.87 15.86 25.50
N MET A 13 -9.98 14.54 25.73
CA MET A 13 -9.16 13.56 25.07
C MET A 13 -9.46 13.73 23.60
N SER A 14 -8.59 14.44 22.90
CA SER A 14 -8.62 14.51 21.44
C SER A 14 -8.52 13.06 20.97
N THR A 15 -9.65 12.49 20.57
CA THR A 15 -9.71 11.13 20.06
C THR A 15 -8.95 11.16 18.75
N ARG A 16 -7.73 10.61 18.75
CA ARG A 16 -6.98 10.44 17.50
C ARG A 16 -7.87 9.61 16.56
N SER A 17 -8.10 10.15 15.37
CA SER A 17 -8.87 9.50 14.31
C SER A 17 -8.28 8.16 13.86
N TYR A 18 -7.02 7.87 14.21
CA TYR A 18 -6.32 6.63 13.89
C TYR A 18 -5.31 6.22 14.97
N VAL A 19 -4.92 4.94 14.97
CA VAL A 19 -3.97 4.36 15.94
C VAL A 19 -2.60 4.10 15.31
N TYR A 20 -2.56 3.71 14.04
CA TYR A 20 -1.32 3.48 13.29
C TYR A 20 -1.49 3.80 11.80
N LEU A 21 -0.37 3.87 11.08
CA LEU A 21 -0.35 4.06 9.63
C LEU A 21 -0.02 2.72 8.96
N GLN A 22 -0.87 2.28 8.02
CA GLN A 22 -0.49 1.26 7.06
C GLN A 22 0.29 1.94 5.93
N PHE A 23 1.48 1.43 5.62
CA PHE A 23 2.27 1.91 4.50
C PHE A 23 2.27 0.88 3.38
N VAL A 24 1.52 1.17 2.33
CA VAL A 24 1.25 0.23 1.26
C VAL A 24 2.15 0.55 0.09
N GLN A 25 3.01 -0.40 -0.27
CA GLN A 25 3.78 -0.38 -1.50
C GLN A 25 3.17 -1.36 -2.50
N GLN A 26 3.05 -0.93 -3.75
CA GLN A 26 2.54 -1.72 -4.86
C GLN A 26 3.68 -2.20 -5.76
N TRP A 27 3.50 -3.35 -6.39
CA TRP A 27 4.33 -3.88 -7.46
C TRP A 27 3.69 -3.54 -8.82
N PRO A 28 4.18 -2.52 -9.54
CA PRO A 28 3.53 -1.98 -10.72
C PRO A 28 3.25 -3.00 -11.83
N PRO A 29 4.14 -3.97 -12.16
CA PRO A 29 3.85 -4.94 -13.21
C PRO A 29 2.61 -5.79 -12.93
N THR A 30 2.39 -6.20 -11.67
CA THR A 30 1.15 -6.87 -11.28
C THR A 30 -0.02 -5.90 -11.26
N THR A 31 0.15 -4.69 -10.71
CA THR A 31 -0.92 -3.67 -10.70
C THR A 31 -1.45 -3.41 -12.11
N CYS A 32 -0.55 -3.06 -13.04
CA CYS A 32 -0.86 -2.76 -14.43
C CYS A 32 -1.51 -3.95 -15.14
N ARG A 33 -1.07 -5.19 -14.85
CA ARG A 33 -1.65 -6.40 -15.47
C ARG A 33 -3.13 -6.59 -15.15
N PHE A 34 -3.53 -6.28 -13.91
CA PHE A 34 -4.91 -6.42 -13.44
C PHE A 34 -5.70 -5.10 -13.47
N SER A 35 -5.12 -4.04 -14.04
CA SER A 35 -5.80 -2.76 -14.20
C SER A 35 -6.92 -2.87 -15.24
N GLY A 36 -8.07 -2.28 -14.93
CA GLY A 36 -9.16 -2.05 -15.88
C GLY A 36 -8.98 -0.77 -16.72
N LYS A 37 -7.93 0.03 -16.48
CA LYS A 37 -7.68 1.30 -17.19
C LYS A 37 -7.04 1.05 -18.56
N PRO A 38 -7.17 1.98 -19.53
CA PRO A 38 -6.50 1.88 -20.84
C PRO A 38 -5.00 1.58 -20.72
N SER A 39 -4.46 0.76 -21.62
CA SER A 39 -3.07 0.26 -21.52
C SER A 39 -2.01 1.29 -21.88
N ASN A 40 -2.34 2.30 -22.70
CA ASN A 40 -1.42 3.29 -23.25
C ASN A 40 -0.70 4.15 -22.19
N ASN A 41 -1.28 4.27 -21.00
CA ASN A 41 -0.70 5.08 -19.91
C ASN A 41 -0.20 4.25 -18.72
N ARG A 42 -0.19 2.92 -18.84
CA ARG A 42 0.28 2.04 -17.77
C ARG A 42 1.79 2.14 -17.63
N ARG A 43 2.29 2.20 -16.39
CA ARG A 43 3.73 2.28 -16.08
C ARG A 43 4.16 1.06 -15.27
N PRO A 44 4.47 -0.09 -15.91
CA PRO A 44 4.90 -1.31 -15.22
C PRO A 44 6.36 -1.22 -14.75
N LEU A 45 6.66 -0.23 -13.91
CA LEU A 45 8.00 0.05 -13.41
C LEU A 45 8.53 -1.15 -12.60
N PRO A 46 9.79 -1.59 -12.79
CA PRO A 46 10.37 -2.75 -12.11
C PRO A 46 10.82 -2.42 -10.67
N ILE A 47 10.14 -1.50 -9.99
CA ILE A 47 10.40 -1.11 -8.61
C ILE A 47 9.10 -1.05 -7.82
N PHE A 48 9.14 -1.36 -6.53
CA PHE A 48 8.01 -1.10 -5.65
C PHE A 48 7.81 0.40 -5.52
N THR A 49 6.57 0.85 -5.73
CA THR A 49 6.18 2.25 -5.57
C THR A 49 5.15 2.37 -4.46
N ILE A 50 4.94 3.57 -3.93
CA ILE A 50 3.90 3.82 -2.95
C ILE A 50 2.53 3.64 -3.64
N HIS A 51 1.64 2.92 -2.98
CA HIS A 51 0.20 2.99 -3.23
C HIS A 51 -0.42 4.02 -2.29
N GLY A 52 -0.14 3.90 -0.99
CA GLY A 52 -0.66 4.86 -0.02
C GLY A 52 -0.18 4.73 1.41
N ILE A 53 -0.45 5.78 2.18
CA ILE A 53 -0.36 5.76 3.65
C ILE A 53 -1.77 5.90 4.21
N TRP A 54 -2.21 4.88 4.94
CA TRP A 54 -3.60 4.80 5.38
C TRP A 54 -3.67 4.83 6.90
N PRO A 55 -4.12 5.96 7.49
CA PRO A 55 -4.53 6.04 8.88
C PRO A 55 -5.55 4.95 9.20
N SER A 56 -5.21 4.10 10.17
CA SER A 56 -5.91 2.83 10.44
C SER A 56 -6.14 2.60 11.92
N ASN A 57 -7.14 1.77 12.24
CA ASN A 57 -7.45 1.31 13.58
C ASN A 57 -7.45 -0.23 13.61
N TYR A 58 -7.11 -0.83 14.74
CA TYR A 58 -7.04 -2.29 14.90
C TYR A 58 -8.42 -2.96 14.74
N SER A 59 -9.49 -2.26 15.14
CA SER A 59 -10.87 -2.78 15.08
C SER A 59 -11.37 -2.94 13.64
N ASN A 60 -10.90 -2.10 12.71
CA ASN A 60 -11.24 -2.20 11.30
C ASN A 60 -10.10 -1.71 10.39
N PRO A 61 -9.06 -2.54 10.17
CA PRO A 61 -7.88 -2.17 9.39
C PRO A 61 -8.18 -1.89 7.91
N ARG A 62 -9.33 -2.36 7.40
CA ARG A 62 -9.72 -2.19 5.98
C ARG A 62 -10.77 -1.10 5.78
N MET A 63 -11.16 -0.40 6.85
CA MET A 63 -12.19 0.63 6.77
C MET A 63 -11.76 1.70 5.77
N ARG A 64 -12.68 2.06 4.87
CA ARG A 64 -12.49 3.25 4.03
C ARG A 64 -12.42 4.45 4.96
N SER A 65 -11.24 5.00 5.13
CA SER A 65 -11.05 6.26 5.81
C SER A 65 -11.81 7.31 4.99
N ASN A 66 -12.81 7.96 5.58
CA ASN A 66 -13.51 9.09 4.97
C ASN A 66 -13.78 10.12 6.06
N CYS A 67 -12.70 10.61 6.65
CA CYS A 67 -12.78 11.57 7.74
C CYS A 67 -13.20 12.95 7.21
N THR A 68 -13.76 13.79 8.08
CA THR A 68 -13.90 15.21 7.76
C THR A 68 -12.53 15.87 7.80
N GLY A 69 -12.19 16.68 6.81
CA GLY A 69 -10.89 17.36 6.70
C GLY A 69 -10.76 18.14 5.39
N SER A 70 -9.65 18.87 5.25
CA SER A 70 -9.40 19.69 4.05
C SER A 70 -9.25 18.82 2.80
N GLN A 71 -9.85 19.26 1.71
CA GLN A 71 -9.60 18.67 0.39
C GLN A 71 -8.17 18.95 -0.07
N PHE A 72 -7.68 18.08 -0.94
CA PHE A 72 -6.37 18.21 -1.55
C PHE A 72 -6.21 19.58 -2.22
N LYS A 73 -5.11 20.25 -1.93
CA LYS A 73 -4.70 21.48 -2.60
C LYS A 73 -3.43 21.21 -3.40
N LYS A 74 -3.29 21.78 -4.61
CA LYS A 74 -2.07 21.63 -5.44
C LYS A 74 -0.91 22.49 -4.93
N ILE A 75 -0.59 22.37 -3.64
CA ILE A 75 0.42 23.17 -2.92
C ILE A 75 1.74 22.44 -2.72
N LEU A 76 1.88 21.21 -3.25
CA LEU A 76 3.11 20.44 -3.13
C LEU A 76 4.26 21.20 -3.81
N SER A 77 5.36 21.39 -3.07
CA SER A 77 6.55 22.07 -3.60
C SER A 77 7.10 21.33 -4.82
N PRO A 78 7.73 22.03 -5.79
CA PRO A 78 8.30 21.38 -6.97
C PRO A 78 9.27 20.23 -6.60
N ARG A 79 10.10 20.43 -5.57
CA ARG A 79 11.03 19.42 -5.07
C ARG A 79 10.32 18.17 -4.53
N LEU A 80 9.21 18.33 -3.80
CA LEU A 80 8.44 17.20 -3.29
C LEU A 80 7.70 16.48 -4.42
N ARG A 81 7.16 17.22 -5.38
CA ARG A 81 6.52 16.63 -6.58
C ARG A 81 7.48 15.73 -7.35
N SER A 82 8.69 16.19 -7.67
CA SER A 82 9.68 15.36 -8.38
C SER A 82 10.12 14.12 -7.60
N LYS A 83 10.08 14.18 -6.26
CA LYS A 83 10.30 13.02 -5.40
C LYS A 83 9.14 12.02 -5.50
N LEU A 84 7.90 12.49 -5.46
CA LEU A 84 6.69 11.68 -5.57
C LEU A 84 6.48 11.10 -6.97
N GLU A 85 6.86 11.79 -8.04
CA GLU A 85 6.78 11.26 -9.42
C GLU A 85 7.59 9.96 -9.58
N ARG A 86 8.67 9.80 -8.81
CA ARG A 86 9.44 8.56 -8.75
C ARG A 86 8.89 7.56 -7.75
N ALA A 87 8.60 8.01 -6.54
CA ALA A 87 8.24 7.13 -5.43
C ALA A 87 6.78 6.68 -5.46
N TRP A 88 5.86 7.53 -5.90
CA TRP A 88 4.40 7.37 -5.84
C TRP A 88 3.70 7.67 -7.18
N PRO A 89 4.11 7.06 -8.30
CA PRO A 89 3.42 7.25 -9.56
C PRO A 89 2.05 6.54 -9.60
N ASP A 90 1.11 7.12 -10.36
CA ASP A 90 -0.08 6.44 -10.88
C ASP A 90 0.31 5.45 -11.99
N VAL A 91 0.50 4.19 -11.61
CA VAL A 91 0.95 3.17 -12.56
C VAL A 91 -0.17 2.68 -13.49
N GLU A 92 -1.43 3.04 -13.24
CA GLU A 92 -2.58 2.55 -14.01
C GLU A 92 -3.03 3.53 -15.10
N SER A 93 -3.13 4.83 -14.79
CA SER A 93 -3.63 5.84 -15.73
C SER A 93 -2.65 6.94 -16.09
N GLY A 94 -1.49 6.99 -15.43
CA GLY A 94 -0.43 7.95 -15.70
C GLY A 94 -0.66 9.35 -15.10
N ASN A 95 -1.76 9.58 -14.36
CA ASN A 95 -2.09 10.88 -13.79
C ASN A 95 -1.73 10.95 -12.30
N ASP A 96 -0.46 11.26 -12.05
CA ASP A 96 0.13 11.32 -10.71
C ASP A 96 -0.63 12.25 -9.76
N THR A 97 -0.90 13.48 -10.21
CA THR A 97 -1.56 14.47 -9.35
C THR A 97 -2.98 14.04 -8.99
N LYS A 98 -3.73 13.43 -9.92
CA LYS A 98 -5.06 12.93 -9.62
C LYS A 98 -5.01 11.76 -8.62
N PHE A 99 -4.04 10.86 -8.78
CA PHE A 99 -3.87 9.76 -7.83
C PHE A 99 -3.49 10.25 -6.42
N TRP A 100 -2.60 11.23 -6.31
CA TRP A 100 -2.28 11.84 -5.02
C TRP A 100 -3.47 12.57 -4.39
N GLU A 101 -4.26 13.27 -5.20
CA GLU A 101 -5.50 13.90 -4.78
C GLU A 101 -6.49 12.87 -4.20
N ASP A 102 -6.70 11.75 -4.90
CA ASP A 102 -7.61 10.69 -4.45
C ASP A 102 -7.13 10.02 -3.16
N GLU A 103 -5.82 9.74 -3.05
CA GLU A 103 -5.23 9.16 -1.84
C GLU A 103 -5.28 10.12 -0.65
N TRP A 104 -5.05 11.42 -0.84
CA TRP A 104 -5.23 12.41 0.23
C TRP A 104 -6.70 12.54 0.64
N ASN A 105 -7.59 12.73 -0.33
CA ASN A 105 -9.02 12.98 -0.09
C ASN A 105 -9.73 11.77 0.50
N LYS A 106 -9.19 10.57 0.32
CA LYS A 106 -9.70 9.35 0.95
C LYS A 106 -8.98 9.09 2.26
N HIS A 107 -7.65 8.97 2.23
CA HIS A 107 -6.87 8.49 3.37
C HIS A 107 -6.14 9.60 4.12
N GLY A 108 -5.43 10.48 3.41
CA GLY A 108 -4.52 11.46 4.01
C GLY A 108 -5.20 12.44 4.97
N LYS A 109 -6.38 12.98 4.62
CA LYS A 109 -7.13 13.92 5.47
C LYS A 109 -7.51 13.35 6.84
N CYS A 110 -7.57 12.02 6.98
CA CYS A 110 -7.76 11.37 8.27
C CYS A 110 -6.60 11.55 9.24
N SER A 111 -5.41 11.94 8.75
CA SER A 111 -4.25 12.24 9.58
C SER A 111 -4.02 13.74 9.82
N GLU A 112 -4.90 14.60 9.31
CA GLU A 112 -4.68 16.06 9.22
C GLU A 112 -4.39 16.72 10.58
N GLN A 113 -4.93 16.19 11.67
CA GLN A 113 -4.65 16.65 13.04
C GLN A 113 -3.17 16.47 13.46
N THR A 114 -2.44 15.58 12.79
CA THR A 114 -1.05 15.22 13.11
C THR A 114 -0.08 15.41 11.94
N LEU A 115 -0.57 15.29 10.71
CA LEU A 115 0.17 15.40 9.47
C LEU A 115 -0.69 16.22 8.51
N ASN A 116 -0.34 17.48 8.30
CA ASN A 116 -0.95 18.26 7.23
C ASN A 116 -0.58 17.65 5.86
N GLN A 117 -1.22 18.11 4.79
CA GLN A 117 -1.00 17.54 3.44
C GLN A 117 0.48 17.49 3.04
N MET A 118 1.25 18.55 3.27
CA MET A 118 2.69 18.57 2.95
C MET A 118 3.44 17.49 3.73
N GLN A 119 3.22 17.42 5.05
CA GLN A 119 3.87 16.46 5.94
C GLN A 119 3.49 15.01 5.61
N TYR A 120 2.23 14.76 5.21
CA TYR A 120 1.75 13.46 4.79
C TYR A 120 2.56 12.92 3.59
N PHE A 121 2.73 13.75 2.56
CA PHE A 121 3.50 13.38 1.37
C PHE A 121 5.02 13.36 1.60
N GLU A 122 5.56 14.23 2.46
CA GLU A 122 6.97 14.14 2.86
C GLU A 122 7.25 12.84 3.62
N ARG A 123 6.36 12.49 4.56
CA ARG A 123 6.46 11.27 5.34
C ARG A 123 6.36 10.04 4.46
N SER A 124 5.48 10.04 3.45
CA SER A 124 5.37 8.91 2.52
C SER A 124 6.65 8.67 1.73
N HIS A 125 7.25 9.73 1.18
CA HIS A 125 8.52 9.62 0.49
C HIS A 125 9.64 9.14 1.43
N GLN A 126 9.71 9.67 2.67
CA GLN A 126 10.70 9.21 3.65
C GLN A 126 10.55 7.72 3.96
N MET A 127 9.31 7.24 4.17
CA MET A 127 9.04 5.83 4.44
C MET A 127 9.43 4.94 3.26
N TRP A 128 9.12 5.34 2.03
CA TRP A 128 9.54 4.61 0.83
C TRP A 128 11.06 4.53 0.69
N SER A 129 11.75 5.64 0.93
CA SER A 129 13.21 5.68 0.87
C SER A 129 13.87 4.79 1.94
N SER A 130 13.30 4.73 3.15
CA SER A 130 13.84 3.94 4.26
C SER A 130 13.50 2.46 4.16
N PHE A 131 12.35 2.10 3.60
CA PHE A 131 11.84 0.73 3.51
C PHE A 131 11.67 0.30 2.05
N ASN A 132 12.74 0.45 1.27
CA ASN A 132 12.76 0.11 -0.15
C ASN A 132 12.68 -1.42 -0.34
N ILE A 133 11.47 -1.92 -0.62
CA ILE A 133 11.19 -3.36 -0.77
C ILE A 133 11.94 -3.96 -1.95
N THR A 134 12.12 -3.22 -3.06
CA THR A 134 12.92 -3.69 -4.20
C THR A 134 14.33 -4.05 -3.75
N ASN A 135 15.02 -3.12 -3.10
CA ASN A 135 16.40 -3.35 -2.65
C ASN A 135 16.48 -4.48 -1.60
N ILE A 136 15.48 -4.62 -0.74
CA ILE A 136 15.43 -5.69 0.26
C ILE A 136 15.33 -7.07 -0.42
N LEU A 137 14.45 -7.20 -1.41
CA LEU A 137 14.26 -8.46 -2.14
C LEU A 137 15.45 -8.78 -3.05
N GLU A 138 16.02 -7.78 -3.74
CA GLU A 138 17.23 -7.94 -4.56
C GLU A 138 18.41 -8.47 -3.75
N LYS A 139 18.64 -7.92 -2.54
CA LYS A 139 19.68 -8.41 -1.62
C LYS A 139 19.47 -9.84 -1.16
N ALA A 140 18.22 -10.32 -1.17
CA ALA A 140 17.88 -11.72 -0.91
C ALA A 140 17.85 -12.58 -2.19
N SER A 141 18.35 -12.05 -3.31
CA SER A 141 18.32 -12.70 -4.64
C SER A 141 16.90 -13.03 -5.15
N ILE A 142 15.90 -12.28 -4.66
CA ILE A 142 14.52 -12.34 -5.12
C ILE A 142 14.31 -11.21 -6.12
N VAL A 143 14.44 -11.55 -7.40
CA VAL A 143 14.27 -10.62 -8.53
C VAL A 143 13.16 -11.13 -9.45
N PRO A 144 12.41 -10.25 -10.14
CA PRO A 144 11.34 -10.69 -11.04
C PRO A 144 11.80 -11.75 -12.04
N ASN A 145 11.05 -12.84 -12.15
CA ASN A 145 11.39 -13.97 -13.01
C ASN A 145 10.12 -14.61 -13.61
N ALA A 146 10.21 -15.07 -14.87
CA ALA A 146 9.07 -15.63 -15.59
C ALA A 146 8.74 -17.08 -15.20
N THR A 147 9.72 -17.84 -14.73
CA THR A 147 9.61 -19.28 -14.46
C THR A 147 9.80 -19.63 -13.00
N GLN A 148 10.71 -18.95 -12.31
CA GLN A 148 10.96 -19.12 -10.89
C GLN A 148 9.76 -18.65 -10.07
N THR A 149 9.42 -19.42 -9.05
CA THR A 149 8.42 -19.05 -8.05
C THR A 149 9.05 -18.99 -6.68
N TRP A 150 8.52 -18.12 -5.83
CA TRP A 150 8.88 -18.01 -4.43
C TRP A 150 7.70 -18.43 -3.57
N THR A 151 7.98 -19.08 -2.45
CA THR A 151 6.98 -19.30 -1.42
C THR A 151 6.63 -17.97 -0.73
N TYR A 152 5.53 -17.95 0.01
CA TYR A 152 5.16 -16.78 0.81
C TYR A 152 6.25 -16.42 1.82
N SER A 153 6.89 -17.43 2.43
CA SER A 153 7.94 -17.25 3.42
C SER A 153 9.22 -16.66 2.82
N ASP A 154 9.57 -17.05 1.59
CA ASP A 154 10.75 -16.53 0.90
C ASP A 154 10.67 -15.01 0.72
N ILE A 155 9.48 -14.48 0.42
CA ILE A 155 9.27 -13.04 0.27
C ILE A 155 9.15 -12.35 1.63
N LEU A 156 8.40 -12.94 2.57
CA LEU A 156 8.13 -12.33 3.88
C LEU A 156 9.40 -12.18 4.73
N SER A 157 10.24 -13.22 4.76
CA SER A 157 11.39 -13.30 5.67
C SER A 157 12.41 -12.17 5.51
N PRO A 158 12.92 -11.84 4.30
CA PRO A 158 13.86 -10.74 4.14
C PRO A 158 13.23 -9.37 4.46
N ILE A 159 11.95 -9.17 4.13
CA ILE A 159 11.23 -7.94 4.49
C ILE A 159 11.12 -7.82 6.01
N LYS A 160 10.76 -8.91 6.71
CA LYS A 160 10.70 -8.93 8.16
C LYS A 160 12.05 -8.64 8.80
N ALA A 161 13.12 -9.24 8.30
CA ALA A 161 14.46 -9.03 8.81
C ALA A 161 14.92 -7.58 8.63
N ALA A 162 14.66 -6.97 7.46
CA ALA A 162 15.07 -5.60 7.18
C ALA A 162 14.24 -4.55 7.93
N THR A 163 12.93 -4.78 8.07
CA THR A 163 12.00 -3.79 8.66
C THR A 163 11.74 -4.00 10.14
N GLN A 164 12.13 -5.15 10.70
CA GLN A 164 11.79 -5.60 12.05
C GLN A 164 10.27 -5.67 12.30
N ARG A 165 9.47 -5.79 11.24
CA ARG A 165 8.00 -5.87 11.26
C ARG A 165 7.52 -6.99 10.35
N ILE A 166 6.42 -7.63 10.69
CA ILE A 166 5.83 -8.67 9.84
C ILE A 166 4.98 -7.97 8.78
N PRO A 167 5.34 -8.03 7.48
CA PRO A 167 4.52 -7.43 6.43
C PRO A 167 3.29 -8.28 6.15
N LEU A 168 2.25 -7.64 5.63
CA LEU A 168 1.14 -8.33 4.95
C LEU A 168 1.41 -8.31 3.44
N LEU A 169 1.55 -9.49 2.85
CA LEU A 169 1.67 -9.63 1.40
C LEU A 169 0.29 -9.81 0.78
N ARG A 170 -0.05 -8.99 -0.22
CA ARG A 170 -1.30 -9.10 -0.98
C ARG A 170 -0.99 -9.55 -2.40
N CYS A 171 -1.65 -10.62 -2.81
CA CYS A 171 -1.41 -11.28 -4.08
C CYS A 171 -2.69 -11.38 -4.93
N LYS A 172 -2.54 -11.48 -6.24
CA LYS A 172 -3.62 -11.73 -7.21
C LYS A 172 -3.41 -13.09 -7.88
N GLY A 173 -4.47 -13.87 -8.09
CA GLY A 173 -4.37 -15.18 -8.75
C GLY A 173 -3.85 -15.07 -10.19
N ASN A 174 -2.97 -15.97 -10.63
CA ASN A 174 -2.38 -15.91 -11.97
C ASN A 174 -3.33 -16.50 -13.05
N PRO A 175 -3.91 -15.69 -13.95
CA PRO A 175 -4.89 -16.18 -14.93
C PRO A 175 -4.29 -17.17 -15.94
N GLN A 176 -3.00 -17.03 -16.28
CA GLN A 176 -2.33 -17.88 -17.28
C GLN A 176 -2.07 -19.31 -16.79
N ARG A 177 -2.03 -19.52 -15.46
CA ARG A 177 -1.84 -20.86 -14.88
C ARG A 177 -3.17 -21.49 -14.46
N GLN A 178 -4.21 -20.68 -14.22
CA GLN A 178 -5.59 -21.16 -14.02
C GLN A 178 -6.19 -21.76 -15.31
N ALA A 179 -5.83 -21.24 -16.49
CA ALA A 179 -6.28 -21.80 -17.77
C ALA A 179 -5.66 -23.18 -18.10
N LYS A 180 -4.52 -23.54 -17.50
CA LYS A 180 -3.84 -24.82 -17.72
C LYS A 180 -4.32 -25.96 -16.81
N SER A 181 -5.20 -25.67 -15.84
CA SER A 181 -5.72 -26.65 -14.88
C SER A 181 -7.13 -27.16 -15.19
N GLN A 182 -7.64 -27.00 -16.42
CA GLN A 182 -8.85 -27.70 -16.86
C GLN A 182 -8.49 -28.96 -17.68
N PRO A 183 -8.43 -30.15 -17.08
CA PRO A 183 -8.56 -31.38 -17.84
C PRO A 183 -10.01 -31.52 -18.30
N LYS A 184 -10.23 -31.53 -19.62
CA LYS A 184 -11.42 -32.15 -20.22
C LYS A 184 -11.31 -33.65 -19.97
N ASN A 185 -11.75 -34.15 -18.82
CA ASN A 185 -12.15 -35.54 -18.66
C ASN A 185 -12.98 -35.74 -17.38
N ARG A 186 -14.23 -36.19 -17.58
CA ARG A 186 -15.11 -36.71 -16.53
C ARG A 186 -14.53 -38.03 -16.02
N GLY A 187 -13.85 -37.99 -14.88
CA GLY A 187 -13.47 -39.16 -14.10
C GLY A 187 -13.39 -38.78 -12.63
N LYS A 188 -14.25 -39.41 -11.80
CA LYS A 188 -14.33 -39.15 -10.34
C LYS A 188 -13.01 -39.53 -9.67
N SER A 189 -12.20 -38.51 -9.37
CA SER A 189 -11.19 -38.56 -8.31
C SER A 189 -11.15 -37.18 -7.65
N GLN A 190 -11.09 -37.13 -6.32
CA GLN A 190 -11.01 -35.87 -5.58
C GLN A 190 -9.77 -35.08 -6.04
N PRO A 191 -9.92 -33.81 -6.45
CA PRO A 191 -8.76 -33.01 -6.82
C PRO A 191 -7.98 -32.69 -5.54
N LYS A 192 -6.77 -33.23 -5.42
CA LYS A 192 -5.74 -32.66 -4.55
C LYS A 192 -5.60 -31.19 -4.95
N SER A 193 -5.86 -30.28 -4.01
CA SER A 193 -5.78 -28.83 -4.22
C SER A 193 -4.39 -28.45 -4.76
N GLN A 194 -4.29 -28.23 -6.08
CA GLN A 194 -3.07 -27.70 -6.68
C GLN A 194 -2.91 -26.25 -6.21
N ALA A 195 -1.78 -25.97 -5.55
CA ALA A 195 -1.43 -24.63 -5.12
C ALA A 195 -1.46 -23.68 -6.34
N THR A 196 -2.45 -22.80 -6.37
CA THR A 196 -2.61 -21.83 -7.45
C THR A 196 -1.52 -20.78 -7.31
N THR A 197 -0.62 -20.68 -8.29
CA THR A 197 0.40 -19.62 -8.29
C THR A 197 -0.27 -18.25 -8.28
N GLN A 198 0.21 -17.36 -7.43
CA GLN A 198 -0.27 -15.98 -7.32
C GLN A 198 0.85 -15.01 -7.68
N LEU A 199 0.47 -13.79 -8.05
CA LEU A 199 1.37 -12.69 -8.35
C LEU A 199 1.30 -11.69 -7.19
N LEU A 200 2.45 -11.40 -6.58
CA LEU A 200 2.56 -10.35 -5.58
C LEU A 200 2.15 -9.00 -6.18
N HIS A 201 1.27 -8.30 -5.49
CA HIS A 201 0.74 -7.01 -5.93
C HIS A 201 1.03 -5.91 -4.93
N GLU A 202 0.97 -6.18 -3.62
CA GLU A 202 1.28 -5.19 -2.58
C GLU A 202 2.01 -5.80 -1.39
N VAL A 203 2.77 -4.95 -0.71
CA VAL A 203 3.37 -5.19 0.61
C VAL A 203 2.88 -4.07 1.53
N VAL A 204 2.33 -4.45 2.69
CA VAL A 204 1.79 -3.53 3.71
C VAL A 204 2.52 -3.69 5.04
#